data_AF-A0A7G4RIC2-F1
#
_entry.id   AF-A0A7G4RIC2-F1
#
_cell.length_a   1.000
_cell.length_b   1.000
_cell.length_c   1.000
_cell.angle_alpha   90.00
_cell.angle_beta   90.00
_cell.angle_gamma   90.00
#
_symmetry.space_group_name_H-M   'P 1'
#
loop_
_entity.id
_entity.type
_entity.pdbx_description
1 polymer ?
#
loop_
_entity_poly.entity_id
_entity_poly.type
_entity_poly.pdbx_seq_one_letter_code
_entity_poly.pdbx_strand_id
1 'polypeptide(L)'
;MSKIYAIVSPAYTKVGDNFTDLTSYLVSPFHAMAYEHVCGYSLGHEVVFSETLEEAKKLLEEGVKGSKLEAKTATQKAIVELETNEKGEISGFGKLYTVHFDKRFEQAEDNFFKSVRIPKWNEKAIDAKKDASPDALAELFLQHERSKSAVSEPVAI
;
A
#
# COMPACT_ATOMS: atom_id res chain seq x y z
N MET A 1 -16.99 -15.25 -5.98
CA MET A 1 -15.67 -14.60 -6.09
C MET A 1 -15.49 -13.71 -4.87
N SER A 2 -14.39 -13.88 -4.15
CA SER A 2 -14.03 -13.02 -3.02
C SER A 2 -12.98 -11.98 -3.48
N LYS A 3 -12.69 -11.01 -2.63
CA LYS A 3 -11.72 -9.94 -2.90
C LYS A 3 -10.73 -9.83 -1.76
N ILE A 4 -9.50 -9.48 -2.09
CA ILE A 4 -8.43 -9.16 -1.14
C ILE A 4 -7.84 -7.81 -1.57
N TYR A 5 -7.40 -7.02 -0.60
CA TYR A 5 -6.88 -5.68 -0.82
C TYR A 5 -5.42 -5.62 -0.41
N ALA A 6 -4.57 -5.21 -1.35
CA ALA A 6 -3.12 -5.12 -1.18
C ALA A 6 -2.69 -3.66 -1.14
N ILE A 7 -2.08 -3.22 -0.04
CA ILE A 7 -1.47 -1.89 0.07
C ILE A 7 -0.06 -1.95 -0.51
N VAL A 8 0.15 -1.23 -1.60
CA VAL A 8 1.40 -1.19 -2.36
C VAL A 8 2.10 0.16 -2.22
N SER A 9 3.42 0.14 -2.26
CA SER A 9 4.29 1.32 -2.19
C SER A 9 4.78 1.74 -3.59
N PRO A 10 5.10 3.02 -3.83
CA PRO A 10 5.56 3.47 -5.13
C PRO A 10 6.98 2.94 -5.41
N ALA A 11 7.35 2.83 -6.69
CA ALA A 11 8.61 2.20 -7.10
C ALA A 11 9.91 2.86 -6.61
N TYR A 12 9.85 4.10 -6.14
CA TYR A 12 10.99 4.84 -5.63
C TYR A 12 10.58 5.67 -4.41
N THR A 13 10.39 5.03 -3.26
CA THR A 13 10.36 5.78 -2.00
C THR A 13 11.79 6.20 -1.63
N LYS A 14 12.10 7.50 -1.77
CA LYS A 14 13.28 8.10 -1.11
C LYS A 14 13.19 8.10 0.42
N VAL A 15 12.06 7.66 0.96
CA VAL A 15 11.77 7.64 2.39
C VAL A 15 11.88 6.17 2.79
N GLY A 16 13.00 5.82 3.41
CA GLY A 16 13.24 4.48 3.94
C GLY A 16 12.08 4.09 4.86
N ASP A 17 11.58 2.88 4.68
CA ASP A 17 10.45 2.35 5.44
C ASP A 17 10.80 2.08 6.92
N ASN A 18 12.04 2.36 7.39
CA ASN A 18 12.43 2.35 8.80
C ASN A 18 13.66 3.26 9.09
N PHE A 19 13.72 3.84 10.30
CA PHE A 19 14.87 4.63 10.80
C PHE A 19 16.18 3.81 10.93
N THR A 20 16.11 2.49 10.82
CA THR A 20 17.25 1.57 10.88
C THR A 20 17.87 1.25 9.52
N ASP A 21 17.25 1.66 8.41
CA ASP A 21 17.62 1.18 7.07
C ASP A 21 18.58 2.11 6.31
N LEU A 22 19.50 2.73 7.05
CA LEU A 22 20.53 3.64 6.52
C LEU A 22 21.54 2.94 5.59
N THR A 23 21.54 1.61 5.55
CA THR A 23 22.35 0.79 4.64
C THR A 23 21.81 0.75 3.21
N SER A 24 20.54 1.13 2.99
CA SER A 24 19.94 1.23 1.65
C SER A 24 20.49 2.40 0.81
N TYR A 25 21.25 3.32 1.41
CA TYR A 25 21.89 4.46 0.71
C TYR A 25 23.11 4.07 -0.14
N LEU A 26 23.63 2.84 0.00
CA LEU A 26 24.81 2.34 -0.73
C LEU A 26 24.45 1.19 -1.68
N VAL A 27 23.22 1.16 -2.17
CA VAL A 27 22.81 0.13 -3.12
C VAL A 27 23.17 0.59 -4.54
N SER A 28 24.25 -0.03 -5.03
CA SER A 28 24.78 0.00 -6.39
C SER A 28 23.72 0.17 -7.50
N PRO A 29 24.02 0.89 -8.62
CA PRO A 29 23.15 0.99 -9.80
C PRO A 29 22.71 -0.36 -10.40
N PHE A 30 23.33 -1.46 -9.97
CA PHE A 30 22.99 -2.83 -10.36
C PHE A 30 21.77 -3.43 -9.64
N HIS A 31 21.20 -2.78 -8.61
CA HIS A 31 19.93 -3.21 -8.01
C HIS A 31 18.69 -2.60 -8.69
N ALA A 32 18.84 -2.14 -9.93
CA ALA A 32 17.72 -2.08 -10.87
C ALA A 32 17.25 -3.51 -11.23
N MET A 33 17.02 -4.38 -10.24
CA MET A 33 16.10 -5.48 -10.40
C MET A 33 14.77 -4.82 -10.72
N ALA A 34 14.29 -5.04 -11.95
CA ALA A 34 12.97 -4.63 -12.38
C ALA A 34 11.96 -5.42 -11.54
N TYR A 35 11.69 -4.93 -10.32
CA TYR A 35 10.64 -5.48 -9.50
C TYR A 35 9.35 -5.43 -10.28
N GLU A 36 8.54 -6.48 -10.14
CA GLU A 36 7.21 -6.51 -10.71
C GLU A 36 6.42 -5.29 -10.22
N HIS A 37 5.52 -4.78 -11.05
CA HIS A 37 4.79 -3.57 -10.77
C HIS A 37 3.33 -3.67 -11.18
N VAL A 38 2.49 -2.90 -10.50
CA VAL A 38 1.08 -2.71 -10.84
C VAL A 38 0.74 -1.23 -10.77
N CYS A 39 0.19 -0.68 -11.85
CA CYS A 39 -0.11 0.74 -12.03
C CYS A 39 1.06 1.70 -11.67
N GLY A 40 2.31 1.28 -11.87
CA GLY A 40 3.51 2.06 -11.51
C GLY A 40 3.92 1.97 -10.04
N TYR A 41 3.23 1.18 -9.22
CA TYR A 41 3.62 0.81 -7.86
C TYR A 41 4.50 -0.45 -7.89
N SER A 42 5.54 -0.48 -7.07
CA SER A 42 6.48 -1.60 -7.03
C SER A 42 5.99 -2.67 -6.06
N LEU A 43 6.14 -3.91 -6.48
CA LEU A 43 5.96 -5.10 -5.64
C LEU A 43 7.28 -5.54 -4.99
N GLY A 44 8.36 -4.76 -5.12
CA GLY A 44 9.63 -5.01 -4.44
C GLY A 44 9.64 -4.61 -2.96
N HIS A 45 8.63 -3.88 -2.51
CA HIS A 45 8.42 -3.53 -1.11
C HIS A 45 7.43 -4.50 -0.47
N GLU A 46 7.45 -4.60 0.86
CA GLU A 46 6.46 -5.37 1.60
C GLU A 46 5.03 -4.87 1.32
N VAL A 47 4.17 -5.79 0.86
CA VAL A 47 2.76 -5.53 0.60
C VAL A 47 1.93 -5.93 1.82
N VAL A 48 1.08 -5.01 2.28
CA VAL A 48 0.16 -5.27 3.41
C VAL A 48 -1.19 -5.71 2.85
N PHE A 49 -1.67 -6.88 3.26
CA PHE A 49 -2.95 -7.43 2.81
C PHE A 49 -4.07 -7.20 3.83
N SER A 50 -5.29 -7.03 3.33
CA SER A 50 -6.52 -6.95 4.12
C SER A 50 -7.68 -7.61 3.38
N GLU A 51 -8.60 -8.18 4.15
CA GLU A 51 -9.80 -8.85 3.63
C GLU A 51 -10.89 -7.86 3.19
N THR A 52 -10.87 -6.62 3.70
CA THR A 52 -11.90 -5.62 3.40
C THR A 52 -11.29 -4.30 2.92
N LEU A 53 -12.02 -3.60 2.03
CA LEU A 53 -11.56 -2.31 1.54
C LEU A 53 -11.52 -1.29 2.67
N GLU A 54 -12.47 -1.38 3.60
CA GLU A 54 -12.64 -0.48 4.72
C GLU A 54 -11.44 -0.51 5.68
N GLU A 55 -10.93 -1.71 5.98
CA GLU A 55 -9.71 -1.89 6.78
C GLU A 55 -8.48 -1.32 6.07
N ALA A 56 -8.30 -1.63 4.79
CA ALA A 56 -7.20 -1.09 3.99
C ALA A 56 -7.26 0.45 3.91
N LYS A 57 -8.46 1.01 3.70
CA LYS A 57 -8.68 2.46 3.72
C LYS A 57 -8.35 3.05 5.08
N LYS A 58 -8.83 2.43 6.17
CA LYS A 58 -8.59 2.91 7.54
C LYS A 58 -7.10 3.05 7.84
N LEU A 59 -6.28 2.06 7.46
CA LEU A 59 -4.82 2.11 7.65
C LEU A 59 -4.18 3.33 6.98
N LEU A 60 -4.57 3.64 5.73
CA LEU A 60 -4.06 4.82 5.04
C LEU A 60 -4.65 6.12 5.58
N GLU A 61 -5.91 6.14 6.00
CA GLU A 61 -6.54 7.33 6.59
C GLU A 61 -5.92 7.72 7.93
N GLU A 62 -5.54 6.74 8.76
CA GLU A 62 -4.79 6.98 9.99
C GLU A 62 -3.45 7.66 9.70
N GLY A 63 -2.73 7.19 8.68
CA GLY A 63 -1.51 7.85 8.19
C GLY A 63 -1.77 9.27 7.67
N VAL A 64 -2.85 9.50 6.91
CA VAL A 64 -3.26 10.84 6.44
C VAL A 64 -3.55 11.79 7.60
N LYS A 65 -4.19 11.32 8.67
CA LYS A 65 -4.58 12.14 9.84
C LYS A 65 -3.42 12.36 10.82
N GLY A 66 -2.32 11.63 10.67
CA GLY A 66 -1.11 11.76 11.49
C GLY A 66 -0.28 13.03 11.21
N SER A 67 1.03 12.92 11.44
CA SER A 67 2.01 13.96 11.15
C SER A 67 2.09 14.32 9.67
N LYS A 68 2.79 15.40 9.33
CA LYS A 68 2.99 15.82 7.93
C LYS A 68 3.74 14.75 7.13
N LEU A 69 4.69 14.05 7.75
CA LEU A 69 5.47 13.01 7.10
C LEU A 69 4.60 11.77 6.84
N GLU A 70 3.89 11.29 7.86
CA GLU A 70 2.96 10.16 7.73
C GLU A 70 1.90 10.42 6.66
N ALA A 71 1.34 11.63 6.63
CA ALA A 71 0.35 11.98 5.61
C ALA A 71 0.94 11.94 4.19
N LYS A 72 2.18 12.40 4.02
CA LYS A 72 2.87 12.32 2.73
C LYS A 72 3.11 10.87 2.32
N THR A 73 3.61 10.05 3.24
CA THR A 73 3.87 8.62 3.00
C THR A 73 2.58 7.87 2.67
N ALA A 74 1.49 8.13 3.40
CA ALA A 74 0.19 7.49 3.16
C ALA A 74 -0.37 7.82 1.76
N THR A 75 -0.29 9.08 1.31
CA THR A 75 -0.76 9.49 -0.03
C THR A 75 0.09 8.94 -1.18
N GLN A 76 1.29 8.45 -0.88
CA GLN A 76 2.17 7.83 -1.87
C GLN A 76 1.86 6.35 -2.08
N LYS A 77 1.15 5.70 -1.15
CA LYS A 77 0.71 4.31 -1.25
C LYS A 77 -0.61 4.22 -2.01
N ALA A 78 -0.94 3.02 -2.47
CA ALA A 78 -2.24 2.72 -3.07
C ALA A 78 -2.76 1.38 -2.58
N ILE A 79 -4.07 1.17 -2.72
CA ILE A 79 -4.71 -0.11 -2.47
C ILE A 79 -5.04 -0.72 -3.82
N VAL A 80 -4.60 -1.95 -4.05
CA VAL A 80 -4.93 -2.76 -5.21
C VAL A 80 -5.96 -3.80 -4.77
N GLU A 81 -7.13 -3.77 -5.40
CA GLU A 81 -8.14 -4.82 -5.24
C GLU A 81 -7.79 -6.00 -6.15
N LEU A 82 -7.74 -7.18 -5.53
CA LEU A 82 -7.39 -8.45 -6.14
C LEU A 82 -8.61 -9.36 -6.12
N GLU A 83 -8.85 -10.01 -7.26
CA GLU A 83 -9.93 -10.99 -7.40
C GLU A 83 -9.42 -12.37 -7.00
N THR A 84 -10.16 -13.10 -6.16
CA THR A 84 -9.81 -14.47 -5.80
C THR A 84 -10.75 -15.50 -6.42
N ASN A 85 -10.15 -16.63 -6.80
CA ASN A 85 -10.89 -17.80 -7.28
C ASN A 85 -11.56 -18.55 -6.13
N GLU A 86 -12.31 -19.62 -6.46
CA GLU A 86 -13.02 -20.45 -5.48
C GLU A 86 -12.09 -21.16 -4.47
N LYS A 87 -10.79 -21.25 -4.77
CA LYS A 87 -9.76 -21.81 -3.89
C LYS A 87 -9.10 -20.74 -2.99
N GLY A 88 -9.48 -19.47 -3.13
CA GLY A 88 -8.87 -18.36 -2.41
C GLY A 88 -7.54 -17.89 -3.00
N GLU A 89 -7.17 -18.33 -4.19
CA GLU A 89 -5.95 -17.89 -4.89
C GLU A 89 -6.23 -16.59 -5.65
N ILE A 90 -5.24 -15.69 -5.67
CA ILE A 90 -5.30 -14.44 -6.44
C ILE A 90 -5.32 -14.79 -7.93
N SER A 91 -6.33 -14.30 -8.63
CA SER A 91 -6.66 -14.67 -10.01
C SER A 91 -6.75 -13.49 -10.97
N GLY A 92 -6.82 -12.26 -10.45
CA GLY A 92 -6.94 -11.07 -11.27
C GLY A 92 -6.85 -9.76 -10.49
N PHE A 93 -6.84 -8.66 -11.24
CA PHE A 93 -6.87 -7.29 -10.72
C PHE A 93 -8.24 -6.68 -10.94
N GLY A 94 -8.77 -6.00 -9.92
CA GLY A 94 -9.99 -5.21 -10.01
C GLY A 94 -9.69 -3.72 -10.19
N LYS A 95 -9.57 -3.01 -9.07
CA LYS A 95 -9.42 -1.56 -9.01
C LYS A 95 -8.19 -1.13 -8.23
N LEU A 96 -7.65 0.02 -8.58
CA LEU A 96 -6.68 0.77 -7.81
C LEU A 96 -7.42 1.88 -7.03
N TYR A 97 -7.15 1.99 -5.75
CA TYR A 97 -7.62 3.07 -4.90
C TYR A 97 -6.43 3.90 -4.42
N THR A 98 -6.48 5.21 -4.70
CA THR A 98 -5.48 6.16 -4.20
C THR A 98 -6.12 7.18 -3.29
N VAL A 99 -5.35 7.66 -2.31
CA VAL A 99 -5.82 8.66 -1.35
C VAL A 99 -5.06 9.96 -1.51
N HIS A 100 -5.80 11.05 -1.60
CA HIS A 100 -5.32 12.40 -1.38
C HIS A 100 -5.97 12.97 -0.12
N PHE A 101 -5.67 14.22 0.23
CA PHE A 101 -6.38 14.88 1.32
C PHE A 101 -6.63 16.35 1.02
N ASP A 102 -7.76 16.83 1.50
CA ASP A 102 -8.03 18.26 1.60
C ASP A 102 -7.60 18.74 2.99
N LYS A 103 -6.94 19.91 3.04
CA LYS A 103 -6.62 20.56 4.31
C LYS A 103 -7.79 21.47 4.70
N ARG A 104 -8.42 21.20 5.84
CA ARG A 104 -9.42 22.08 6.45
C ARG A 104 -8.92 22.64 7.77
N PHE A 105 -9.56 23.69 8.23
CA PHE A 105 -9.29 24.29 9.54
C PHE A 105 -10.55 24.15 10.39
N GLU A 106 -10.40 23.51 11.53
CA GLU A 106 -11.46 23.36 12.52
C GLU A 106 -11.13 24.21 13.74
N GLN A 107 -12.17 24.70 14.42
CA GLN A 107 -11.98 25.47 15.65
C GLN A 107 -11.45 24.54 16.74
N ALA A 108 -10.31 24.90 17.31
CA ALA A 108 -9.74 24.28 18.50
C ALA A 108 -10.17 25.05 19.76
N GLU A 109 -9.83 24.51 20.92
CA GLU A 109 -9.99 25.23 22.19
C GLU A 109 -9.17 26.54 22.17
N ASP A 110 -9.62 27.53 22.94
CA ASP A 110 -8.98 28.85 23.11
C ASP A 110 -8.87 29.75 21.85
N ASN A 111 -9.85 29.68 20.93
CA ASN A 111 -9.90 30.50 19.70
C ASN A 111 -8.78 30.24 18.68
N PHE A 112 -8.10 29.09 18.77
CA PHE A 112 -7.14 28.66 17.75
C PHE A 112 -7.82 27.83 16.66
N PHE A 113 -7.21 27.75 15.48
CA PHE A 113 -7.63 26.85 14.41
C PHE A 113 -6.65 25.68 14.28
N LYS A 114 -7.15 24.46 14.35
CA LYS A 114 -6.36 23.25 14.06
C LYS A 114 -6.53 22.87 12.61
N SER A 115 -5.42 22.68 11.90
CA SER A 115 -5.49 22.11 10.56
C SER A 115 -5.75 20.62 10.64
N VAL A 116 -6.82 20.16 9.99
CA VAL A 116 -7.17 18.76 9.84
C VAL A 116 -7.01 18.34 8.38
N ARG A 117 -6.66 17.08 8.14
CA ARG A 117 -6.58 16.49 6.80
C ARG A 117 -7.76 15.56 6.62
N ILE A 118 -8.56 15.81 5.59
CA ILE A 118 -9.73 14.99 5.25
C ILE A 118 -9.36 14.12 4.06
N PRO A 119 -9.29 12.78 4.24
CA PRO A 119 -8.99 11.85 3.16
C PRO A 119 -9.99 11.98 2.01
N LYS A 120 -9.49 11.89 0.78
CA LYS A 120 -10.27 11.91 -0.46
C LYS A 120 -9.80 10.78 -1.36
N TRP A 121 -10.70 9.83 -1.59
CA TRP A 121 -10.42 8.62 -2.34
C TRP A 121 -10.68 8.83 -3.84
N ASN A 122 -9.81 8.23 -4.65
CA ASN A 122 -9.99 8.09 -6.09
C ASN A 122 -9.92 6.60 -6.45
N GLU A 123 -10.70 6.20 -7.45
CA GLU A 123 -10.80 4.82 -7.92
C GLU A 123 -10.49 4.76 -9.42
N LYS A 124 -9.67 3.79 -9.83
CA LYS A 124 -9.35 3.53 -11.24
C LYS A 124 -9.40 2.03 -11.50
N ALA A 125 -10.07 1.59 -12.57
CA ALA A 125 -9.99 0.20 -13.01
C ALA A 125 -8.58 -0.15 -13.50
N ILE A 126 -8.11 -1.35 -13.21
CA ILE A 126 -6.79 -1.84 -13.62
C ILE A 126 -6.94 -2.63 -14.92
N ASP A 127 -6.23 -2.22 -15.98
CA ASP A 127 -6.09 -3.02 -17.20
C ASP A 127 -4.84 -3.88 -17.07
N ALA A 128 -5.01 -5.15 -16.67
CA ALA A 128 -3.89 -6.07 -16.40
C ALA A 128 -2.87 -6.19 -17.55
N LYS A 129 -3.28 -5.96 -18.81
CA LYS A 129 -2.39 -6.04 -19.97
C LYS A 129 -1.49 -4.81 -20.15
N LYS A 130 -1.85 -3.68 -19.53
CA LYS A 130 -1.16 -2.39 -19.70
C LYS A 130 -0.57 -1.87 -18.42
N ASP A 131 -1.27 -2.10 -17.31
CA ASP A 131 -0.95 -1.52 -16.02
C ASP A 131 -0.10 -2.46 -15.15
N ALA A 132 -0.02 -3.75 -15.44
CA ALA A 132 0.74 -4.73 -14.66
C ALA A 132 1.87 -5.36 -15.49
N SER A 133 3.00 -5.65 -14.82
CA SER A 133 4.04 -6.50 -15.39
C SER A 133 3.58 -7.96 -15.41
N PRO A 134 4.16 -8.82 -16.28
CA PRO A 134 3.64 -10.17 -16.54
C PRO A 134 3.54 -11.06 -15.29
N ASP A 135 4.47 -10.93 -14.34
CA ASP A 135 4.55 -11.79 -13.16
C ASP A 135 4.01 -11.11 -11.89
N ALA A 136 3.38 -9.93 -12.01
CA ALA A 136 2.86 -9.16 -10.88
C ALA A 136 1.83 -9.92 -10.03
N LEU A 137 0.95 -10.71 -10.66
CA LEU A 137 -0.02 -11.54 -9.93
C LEU A 137 0.67 -12.68 -9.16
N ALA A 138 1.70 -13.28 -9.74
CA ALA A 138 2.45 -14.36 -9.10
C ALA A 138 3.24 -13.83 -7.89
N GLU A 139 3.86 -12.65 -8.01
CA GLU A 139 4.56 -12.00 -6.91
C GLU A 139 3.59 -11.62 -5.77
N LEU A 140 2.43 -11.04 -6.09
CA LEU A 140 1.41 -10.73 -5.08
C LEU A 140 0.89 -11.98 -4.37
N PHE A 141 0.70 -13.07 -5.11
CA PHE A 141 0.33 -14.36 -4.52
C PHE A 141 1.39 -14.88 -3.57
N LEU A 142 2.66 -14.84 -3.97
CA LEU A 142 3.78 -15.27 -3.13
C LEU A 142 3.88 -14.46 -1.83
N GLN A 143 3.73 -13.14 -1.91
CA GLN A 143 3.77 -12.27 -0.72
C GLN A 143 2.57 -12.51 0.19
N HIS A 144 1.37 -12.74 -0.37
CA HIS A 144 0.18 -13.05 0.39
C HIS A 144 0.29 -14.37 1.16
N GLU A 145 0.85 -15.42 0.55
CA GLU A 145 1.08 -16.70 1.23
C GLU A 145 2.16 -16.58 2.32
N ARG A 146 3.20 -15.77 2.08
CA ARG A 146 4.21 -15.45 3.10
C ARG A 146 3.61 -14.69 4.28
N SER A 147 2.73 -13.71 4.04
CA SER A 147 2.11 -12.94 5.12
C SER A 147 1.22 -13.78 6.02
N LYS A 148 0.52 -14.78 5.46
CA LYS A 148 -0.23 -15.77 6.26
C LYS A 148 0.68 -16.63 7.15
N SER A 149 1.84 -17.03 6.62
CA SER A 149 2.79 -17.89 7.33
C SER A 149 3.48 -17.16 8.48
N ALA A 150 3.81 -15.86 8.31
CA ALA A 150 4.41 -15.04 9.35
C ALA A 150 3.50 -14.83 10.58
N VAL A 151 2.18 -14.88 10.42
CA VAL A 151 1.20 -14.81 11.52
C VAL A 151 1.14 -16.12 12.32
N SER A 152 1.65 -17.23 11.75
CA SER A 152 1.52 -18.58 12.31
C SER A 152 2.71 -19.06 13.17
N GLU A 153 3.73 -18.23 13.41
CA GLU A 153 4.77 -18.56 14.40
C GLU A 153 4.30 -18.17 15.81
N PRO A 154 3.88 -19.13 16.67
CA PRO A 154 3.78 -18.84 18.08
C PRO A 154 5.20 -18.59 18.61
N VAL A 155 5.37 -17.45 19.27
CA VAL A 155 6.53 -17.19 20.12
C VAL A 155 6.58 -18.31 21.16
N ALA A 156 7.47 -19.28 20.94
CA ALA A 156 7.83 -20.25 21.95
C ALA A 156 8.56 -19.48 23.07
N ILE A 157 7.86 -19.29 24.18
CA ILE A 157 8.42 -18.86 25.46
C ILE A 157 9.03 -20.08 26.14
#